data_AF-A0AA51TZZ4-F1
#
_entry.id   AF-A0AA51TZZ4-F1
#
_cell.length_a   1.000
_cell.length_b   1.000
_cell.length_c   1.000
_cell.angle_alpha   90.00
_cell.angle_beta   90.00
_cell.angle_gamma   90.00
#
_symmetry.space_group_name_H-M   'P 1'
#
loop_
_entity.id
_entity.type
_entity.pdbx_description
1 polymer ?
#
loop_
_entity_poly.entity_id
_entity_poly.type
_entity_poly.pdbx_seq_one_letter_code
_entity_poly.pdbx_strand_id
1 'polypeptide(L)'
;MKITWFAAMTFRIHIGGRIVVTHAEEAPDGIDPTELIAGAQTVVSGESPDLATFDPAVWRPRRRTRLIDTDPVDEGPDLFRLGIRGLVADSADEGLLAVEDAARPAQWNRWADNAVVVLSGCGAQCAAHGTALLDAARPRLIALAITDGDIDAAFNALAPGLDGASLIVLEPGLAVEV
;
A
#
# COMPACT_ATOMS: atom_id res chain seq x y z
N MET A 1 11.65 -1.83 2.48
CA MET A 1 10.34 -2.47 2.21
C MET A 1 10.35 -2.98 0.78
N LYS A 2 9.64 -4.07 0.44
CA LYS A 2 9.59 -4.57 -0.95
C LYS A 2 8.16 -4.87 -1.39
N ILE A 3 7.78 -4.36 -2.56
CA ILE A 3 6.42 -4.47 -3.10
C ILE A 3 6.50 -5.17 -4.47
N THR A 4 5.70 -6.22 -4.65
CA THR A 4 5.45 -6.84 -5.95
C THR A 4 3.96 -6.79 -6.23
N TRP A 5 3.58 -6.20 -7.35
CA TRP A 5 2.21 -6.16 -7.83
C TRP A 5 2.02 -7.16 -8.97
N PHE A 6 0.88 -7.85 -9.03
CA PHE A 6 0.62 -8.84 -10.07
C PHE A 6 -0.52 -8.42 -11.00
N ALA A 7 -1.65 -8.01 -10.43
CA ALA A 7 -2.79 -7.41 -11.13
C ALA A 7 -3.78 -6.90 -10.08
N ALA A 8 -4.69 -6.00 -10.46
CA ALA A 8 -5.78 -5.51 -9.58
C ALA A 8 -5.29 -5.21 -8.15
N MET A 9 -5.90 -5.81 -7.14
CA MET A 9 -5.47 -5.66 -5.74
C MET A 9 -4.54 -6.79 -5.26
N THR A 10 -3.94 -7.56 -6.17
CA THR A 10 -3.04 -8.66 -5.84
C THR A 10 -1.61 -8.18 -5.68
N PHE A 11 -1.18 -8.09 -4.42
CA PHE A 11 0.20 -7.72 -4.06
C PHE A 11 0.85 -8.77 -3.17
N ARG A 12 2.17 -8.89 -3.30
CA ARG A 12 3.05 -9.54 -2.33
C ARG A 12 4.01 -8.50 -1.77
N ILE A 13 3.91 -8.26 -0.47
CA ILE A 13 4.57 -7.16 0.23
C ILE A 13 5.47 -7.74 1.32
N HIS A 14 6.73 -7.33 1.34
CA HIS A 14 7.66 -7.63 2.42
C HIS A 14 7.79 -6.37 3.27
N ILE A 15 7.31 -6.45 4.51
CA ILE A 15 7.32 -5.34 5.46
C ILE A 15 7.44 -5.86 6.91
N GLY A 16 8.31 -5.23 7.70
CA GLY A 16 8.57 -5.57 9.11
C GLY A 16 8.99 -7.03 9.29
N GLY A 17 9.85 -7.54 8.41
CA GLY A 17 10.28 -8.95 8.44
C GLY A 17 9.21 -9.97 8.02
N ARG A 18 8.00 -9.53 7.64
CA ARG A 18 6.88 -10.39 7.23
C ARG A 18 6.53 -10.22 5.76
N ILE A 19 5.92 -11.26 5.22
CA ILE A 19 5.33 -11.32 3.90
C ILE A 19 3.82 -11.27 4.06
N VAL A 20 3.23 -10.21 3.53
CA VAL A 20 1.79 -9.99 3.42
C VAL A 20 1.39 -10.18 1.96
N VAL A 21 0.42 -11.05 1.70
CA VAL A 21 -0.20 -11.20 0.39
C VAL A 21 -1.62 -10.68 0.44
N THR A 22 -2.02 -9.94 -0.58
CA THR A 22 -3.37 -9.36 -0.69
C THR A 22 -4.06 -9.93 -1.91
N HIS A 23 -5.37 -10.21 -1.78
CA HIS A 23 -6.29 -10.67 -2.84
C HIS A 23 -5.66 -11.74 -3.76
N ALA A 24 -5.09 -12.80 -3.17
CA ALA A 24 -4.44 -13.88 -3.92
C ALA A 24 -5.41 -14.64 -4.83
N GLU A 25 -6.70 -14.62 -4.49
CA GLU A 25 -7.80 -15.15 -5.29
C GLU A 25 -7.99 -14.43 -6.62
N GLU A 26 -7.41 -13.23 -6.78
CA GLU A 26 -7.44 -12.44 -8.02
C GLU A 26 -6.13 -12.52 -8.82
N ALA A 27 -5.24 -13.46 -8.48
CA ALA A 27 -4.02 -13.65 -9.22
C ALA A 27 -4.30 -13.82 -10.73
N PRO A 28 -3.55 -13.11 -11.61
CA PRO A 28 -3.78 -13.18 -13.04
C PRO A 28 -3.41 -14.57 -13.59
N ASP A 29 -3.92 -14.88 -14.77
CA ASP A 29 -3.61 -16.13 -15.47
C ASP A 29 -2.09 -16.35 -15.57
N GLY A 30 -1.65 -17.56 -15.23
CA GLY A 30 -0.23 -17.93 -15.21
C GLY A 30 0.50 -17.69 -13.89
N ILE A 31 -0.16 -17.09 -12.89
CA ILE A 31 0.33 -17.02 -11.51
C ILE A 31 -0.46 -18.00 -10.64
N ASP A 32 0.21 -18.99 -10.06
CA ASP A 32 -0.43 -19.92 -9.12
C ASP A 32 -0.67 -19.22 -7.76
N PRO A 33 -1.92 -19.10 -7.29
CA PRO A 33 -2.22 -18.51 -5.98
C PRO A 33 -1.49 -19.22 -4.83
N THR A 34 -1.25 -20.53 -4.94
CA THR A 34 -0.55 -21.35 -3.94
C THR A 34 0.91 -20.95 -3.83
N GLU A 35 1.58 -20.73 -4.97
CA GLU A 35 2.95 -20.24 -5.01
C GLU A 35 3.03 -18.79 -4.50
N LEU A 36 2.03 -17.97 -4.85
CA LEU A 36 1.97 -16.57 -4.42
C LEU A 36 1.90 -16.44 -2.89
N ILE A 37 1.09 -17.26 -2.22
CA ILE A 37 0.95 -17.26 -0.75
C ILE A 37 2.06 -18.07 -0.05
N ALA A 38 2.92 -18.77 -0.78
CA ALA A 38 3.97 -19.57 -0.17
C ALA A 38 4.92 -18.70 0.67
N GLY A 39 5.06 -19.07 1.95
CA GLY A 39 5.85 -18.33 2.94
C GLY A 39 5.23 -17.02 3.43
N ALA A 40 4.01 -16.67 3.01
CA ALA A 40 3.28 -15.54 3.55
C ALA A 40 2.86 -15.80 5.00
N GLN A 41 3.18 -14.88 5.90
CA GLN A 41 2.70 -14.92 7.27
C GLN A 41 1.26 -14.38 7.37
N THR A 42 0.84 -13.55 6.42
CA THR A 42 -0.52 -13.00 6.38
C THR A 42 -1.04 -13.00 4.95
N VAL A 43 -2.26 -13.51 4.77
CA VAL A 43 -3.01 -13.45 3.52
C VAL A 43 -4.29 -12.66 3.79
N VAL A 44 -4.49 -11.59 3.05
CA VAL A 44 -5.62 -10.66 3.19
C VAL A 44 -6.50 -10.81 1.96
N SER A 45 -7.69 -11.37 2.11
CA SER A 45 -8.70 -11.42 1.05
C SER A 45 -9.78 -10.35 1.27
N GLY A 46 -10.64 -10.15 0.26
CA GLY A 46 -11.83 -9.32 0.40
C GLY A 46 -12.69 -9.69 1.63
N GLU A 47 -12.73 -10.97 1.97
CA GLU A 47 -13.56 -11.53 3.05
C GLU A 47 -12.81 -11.74 4.38
N SER A 48 -11.48 -11.53 4.46
CA SER A 48 -10.71 -11.72 5.70
C SER A 48 -11.32 -10.91 6.86
N PRO A 49 -11.95 -11.55 7.85
CA PRO A 49 -12.56 -10.87 8.99
C PRO A 49 -11.51 -10.39 10.01
N ASP A 50 -10.26 -10.80 9.84
CA ASP A 50 -9.20 -10.69 10.85
C ASP A 50 -8.51 -9.33 10.87
N LEU A 51 -8.72 -8.47 9.86
CA LEU A 51 -8.19 -7.11 9.88
C LEU A 51 -9.19 -6.14 10.52
N ALA A 52 -8.76 -5.48 11.59
CA ALA A 52 -9.47 -4.32 12.11
C ALA A 52 -9.62 -3.25 11.03
N THR A 53 -10.79 -2.60 10.97
CA THR A 53 -11.01 -1.46 10.08
C THR A 53 -10.09 -0.32 10.47
N PHE A 54 -9.42 0.28 9.49
CA PHE A 54 -8.61 1.47 9.70
C PHE A 54 -9.53 2.67 9.92
N ASP A 55 -9.54 3.19 11.15
CA ASP A 55 -10.23 4.42 11.49
C ASP A 55 -9.21 5.58 11.58
N PRO A 56 -9.19 6.48 10.59
CA PRO A 56 -8.22 7.58 10.55
C PRO A 56 -8.47 8.65 11.63
N ALA A 57 -9.64 8.67 12.29
CA ALA A 57 -9.92 9.63 13.37
C ALA A 57 -9.22 9.22 14.67
N VAL A 58 -9.18 7.92 14.95
CA VAL A 58 -8.60 7.36 16.18
C VAL A 58 -7.16 6.88 16.00
N TRP A 59 -6.75 6.55 14.77
CA TRP A 59 -5.41 6.07 14.51
C TRP A 59 -4.35 7.15 14.77
N ARG A 60 -3.22 6.71 15.31
CA ARG A 60 -2.05 7.57 15.58
C ARG A 60 -0.80 6.82 15.12
N PRO A 61 0.14 7.49 14.42
CA PRO A 61 1.40 6.88 14.05
C PRO A 61 2.12 6.31 15.27
N ARG A 62 2.75 5.15 15.09
CA ARG A 62 3.68 4.61 16.09
C ARG A 62 4.73 5.67 16.45
N ARG A 63 4.91 5.92 17.75
CA ARG A 63 6.03 6.75 18.21
C ARG A 63 7.31 5.94 18.05
N ARG A 64 8.27 6.48 17.32
CA ARG A 64 9.59 5.86 17.18
C ARG A 64 10.28 5.80 18.54
N THR A 65 10.32 4.62 19.15
CA THR A 65 10.99 4.40 20.44
C THR A 65 12.51 4.41 20.23
N ARG A 66 13.27 4.90 21.21
CA ARG A 66 14.73 4.92 21.12
C ARG A 66 15.26 3.49 21.25
N LEU A 67 16.27 3.13 20.47
CA LEU A 67 16.91 1.80 20.48
C LEU A 67 17.40 1.33 21.86
N ILE A 68 17.56 2.22 22.84
CA ILE A 68 18.04 1.88 24.19
C ILE A 68 16.90 1.34 25.09
N ASP A 69 15.65 1.59 24.72
CA ASP A 69 14.46 1.37 25.56
C ASP A 69 13.63 0.15 25.12
N THR A 70 14.10 -0.61 24.12
CA THR A 70 13.32 -1.70 23.50
C THR A 70 14.01 -3.05 23.69
N ASP A 71 13.41 -3.95 24.48
CA ASP A 71 13.70 -5.37 24.37
C ASP A 71 13.30 -5.82 22.95
N PRO A 72 14.09 -6.67 22.26
CA PRO A 72 13.79 -7.08 20.89
C PRO A 72 12.56 -7.98 20.86
N VAL A 73 11.38 -7.37 20.80
CA VAL A 73 10.13 -8.05 20.50
C VAL A 73 9.84 -7.81 19.02
N ASP A 74 9.93 -8.88 18.23
CA ASP A 74 9.59 -8.88 16.81
C ASP A 74 8.05 -8.88 16.65
N GLU A 75 7.43 -7.71 16.86
CA GLU A 75 5.98 -7.57 16.75
C GLU A 75 5.47 -7.55 15.30
N GLY A 76 6.37 -7.36 14.33
CA GLY A 76 6.03 -7.17 12.92
C GLY A 76 5.15 -5.94 12.66
N PRO A 77 4.61 -5.80 11.43
CA PRO A 77 3.73 -4.68 11.09
C PRO A 77 2.35 -4.82 11.75
N ASP A 78 1.78 -3.70 12.19
CA ASP A 78 0.33 -3.62 12.46
C ASP A 78 -0.41 -3.53 11.14
N LEU A 79 -1.42 -4.37 10.93
CA LEU A 79 -2.18 -4.43 9.69
C LEU A 79 -3.63 -4.00 9.93
N PHE A 80 -4.16 -3.14 9.06
CA PHE A 80 -5.53 -2.66 9.10
C PHE A 80 -6.17 -2.67 7.71
N ARG A 81 -7.49 -2.82 7.68
CA ARG A 81 -8.27 -2.72 6.44
C ARG A 81 -8.48 -1.25 6.06
N LEU A 82 -8.02 -0.83 4.88
CA LEU A 82 -8.30 0.49 4.33
C LEU A 82 -9.52 0.44 3.39
N GLY A 83 -10.63 1.06 3.79
CA GLY A 83 -11.87 0.97 3.03
C GLY A 83 -12.35 -0.49 2.93
N ILE A 84 -12.78 -0.92 1.74
CA ILE A 84 -13.31 -2.28 1.53
C ILE A 84 -12.18 -3.28 1.25
N ARG A 85 -11.19 -2.87 0.46
CA ARG A 85 -10.20 -3.78 -0.15
C ARG A 85 -8.75 -3.40 0.10
N GLY A 86 -8.49 -2.17 0.52
CA GLY A 86 -7.14 -1.69 0.76
C GLY A 86 -6.53 -2.21 2.06
N LEU A 87 -5.27 -1.89 2.25
CA LEU A 87 -4.45 -2.28 3.38
C LEU A 87 -3.71 -1.05 3.93
N VAL A 88 -3.66 -0.90 5.24
CA VAL A 88 -2.62 -0.10 5.91
C VAL A 88 -1.72 -1.05 6.68
N ALA A 89 -0.41 -0.89 6.52
CA ALA A 89 0.60 -1.61 7.27
C ALA A 89 1.57 -0.61 7.93
N ASP A 90 1.65 -0.61 9.26
CA ASP A 90 2.55 0.27 10.02
C ASP A 90 3.70 -0.55 10.61
N SER A 91 4.93 -0.28 10.18
CA SER A 91 6.16 -0.93 10.64
C SER A 91 7.05 0.06 11.38
N ALA A 92 7.60 -0.34 12.53
CA ALA A 92 8.48 0.52 13.32
C ALA A 92 9.76 0.93 12.56
N ASP A 93 10.30 0.02 11.75
CA ASP A 93 11.57 0.23 11.05
C ASP A 93 11.37 0.78 9.63
N GLU A 94 10.31 0.35 8.94
CA GLU A 94 10.09 0.67 7.52
C GLU A 94 9.03 1.75 7.29
N GLY A 95 8.28 2.11 8.34
CA GLY A 95 7.25 3.13 8.31
C GLY A 95 5.89 2.63 7.81
N LEU A 96 5.07 3.59 7.37
CA LEU A 96 3.68 3.36 6.97
C LEU A 96 3.57 3.04 5.47
N LEU A 97 2.89 1.95 5.16
CA LEU A 97 2.43 1.59 3.82
C LEU A 97 0.90 1.68 3.77
N ALA A 98 0.37 2.33 2.75
CA ALA A 98 -1.05 2.29 2.42
C ALA A 98 -1.24 1.78 0.99
N VAL A 99 -2.09 0.76 0.81
CA VAL A 99 -2.51 0.24 -0.50
C VAL A 99 -3.99 0.54 -0.66
N GLU A 100 -4.35 1.37 -1.63
CA GLU A 100 -5.73 1.76 -1.92
C GLU A 100 -6.21 1.12 -3.24
N ASP A 101 -7.45 0.61 -3.20
CA ASP A 101 -8.24 0.35 -4.40
C ASP A 101 -8.86 1.68 -4.87
N ALA A 102 -8.30 2.29 -5.90
CA ALA A 102 -8.73 3.57 -6.43
C ALA A 102 -10.13 3.51 -7.09
N ALA A 103 -10.68 2.32 -7.35
CA ALA A 103 -12.08 2.17 -7.76
C ALA A 103 -13.06 2.22 -6.56
N ARG A 104 -12.56 1.98 -5.34
CA ARG A 104 -13.30 1.99 -4.06
C ARG A 104 -12.53 2.80 -3.01
N PRO A 105 -12.40 4.11 -3.22
CA PRO A 105 -11.42 4.92 -2.52
C PRO A 105 -11.74 5.13 -1.05
N ALA A 106 -10.66 5.24 -0.27
CA ALA A 106 -10.69 5.69 1.10
C ALA A 106 -10.56 7.22 1.17
N GLN A 107 -10.76 7.77 2.38
CA GLN A 107 -10.54 9.19 2.63
C GLN A 107 -9.11 9.43 3.13
N TRP A 108 -8.36 10.21 2.35
CA TRP A 108 -7.03 10.66 2.74
C TRP A 108 -7.09 11.80 3.76
N ASN A 109 -6.17 11.76 4.72
CA ASN A 109 -5.85 12.89 5.59
C ASN A 109 -4.38 12.79 6.03
N ARG A 110 -3.96 13.66 6.95
CA ARG A 110 -2.58 13.74 7.47
C ARG A 110 -2.02 12.45 8.07
N TRP A 111 -2.84 11.43 8.34
CA TRP A 111 -2.32 10.10 8.72
C TRP A 111 -1.37 9.53 7.65
N ALA A 112 -1.55 9.91 6.38
CA ALA A 112 -0.73 9.45 5.26
C ALA A 112 0.55 10.29 5.06
N ASP A 113 0.84 11.25 5.94
CA ASP A 113 2.10 11.99 5.90
C ASP A 113 3.29 11.02 6.02
N ASN A 114 4.28 11.19 5.14
CA ASN A 114 5.48 10.37 5.01
C ASN A 114 5.22 8.88 4.70
N ALA A 115 4.00 8.51 4.30
CA ALA A 115 3.66 7.15 3.91
C ALA A 115 4.25 6.78 2.53
N VAL A 116 4.50 5.49 2.34
CA VAL A 116 4.52 4.88 1.01
C VAL A 116 3.07 4.56 0.64
N VAL A 117 2.57 5.11 -0.45
CA VAL A 117 1.19 4.89 -0.91
C VAL A 117 1.21 4.16 -2.25
N VAL A 118 0.43 3.08 -2.35
CA VAL A 118 0.16 2.37 -3.59
C VAL A 118 -1.28 2.62 -4.00
N LEU A 119 -1.48 3.14 -5.21
CA LEU A 119 -2.81 3.34 -5.80
C LEU A 119 -3.01 2.31 -6.91
N SER A 120 -4.00 1.43 -6.75
CA SER A 120 -4.34 0.43 -7.76
C SER A 120 -5.68 0.72 -8.41
N GLY A 121 -5.74 0.68 -9.74
CA GLY A 121 -6.94 0.99 -10.50
C GLY A 121 -6.62 1.41 -11.93
N CYS A 122 -7.55 2.07 -12.61
CA CYS A 122 -7.25 2.66 -13.92
C CYS A 122 -6.45 3.97 -13.78
N GLY A 123 -5.77 4.40 -14.85
CA GLY A 123 -4.95 5.62 -14.84
C GLY A 123 -5.70 6.86 -14.35
N ALA A 124 -6.97 7.04 -14.78
CA ALA A 124 -7.80 8.16 -14.36
C ALA A 124 -8.21 8.10 -12.87
N GLN A 125 -8.48 6.90 -12.34
CA GLN A 125 -8.76 6.69 -10.91
C GLN A 125 -7.52 7.02 -10.08
N CYS A 126 -6.37 6.46 -10.45
CA CYS A 126 -5.11 6.72 -9.76
C CYS A 126 -4.73 8.22 -9.79
N ALA A 127 -4.96 8.92 -10.90
CA ALA A 127 -4.73 10.36 -11.00
C ALA A 127 -5.63 11.16 -10.05
N ALA A 128 -6.94 10.86 -10.03
CA ALA A 128 -7.89 11.54 -9.15
C ALA A 128 -7.56 11.32 -7.67
N HIS A 129 -7.26 10.07 -7.30
CA HIS A 129 -6.98 9.70 -5.92
C HIS A 129 -5.60 10.16 -5.45
N GLY A 130 -4.59 10.13 -6.32
CA GLY A 130 -3.28 10.71 -6.02
C GLY A 130 -3.36 12.23 -5.83
N THR A 131 -4.20 12.93 -6.59
CA THR A 131 -4.42 14.37 -6.39
C THR A 131 -5.06 14.63 -5.03
N ALA A 132 -6.11 13.89 -4.68
CA ALA A 132 -6.77 14.00 -3.37
C ALA A 132 -5.82 13.69 -2.20
N LEU A 133 -4.91 12.72 -2.37
CA LEU A 133 -3.86 12.42 -1.40
C LEU A 133 -2.90 13.60 -1.23
N LEU A 134 -2.40 14.19 -2.32
CA LEU A 134 -1.46 15.31 -2.30
C LEU A 134 -2.08 16.61 -1.73
N ASP A 135 -3.38 16.79 -1.90
CA ASP A 135 -4.13 17.89 -1.27
C ASP A 135 -4.24 17.71 0.26
N ALA A 136 -4.32 16.46 0.73
CA ALA A 136 -4.60 16.14 2.12
C ALA A 136 -3.37 15.83 2.99
N ALA A 137 -2.28 15.36 2.36
CA ALA A 137 -1.10 14.82 3.01
C ALA A 137 0.19 15.07 2.21
N ARG A 138 1.33 14.65 2.78
CA ARG A 138 2.66 14.69 2.14
C ARG A 138 3.28 13.28 2.14
N PRO A 139 2.93 12.40 1.20
CA PRO A 139 3.52 11.06 1.12
C PRO A 139 5.01 11.12 0.77
N ARG A 140 5.76 10.09 1.14
CA ARG A 140 7.16 9.93 0.73
C ARG A 140 7.27 9.41 -0.70
N LEU A 141 6.37 8.50 -1.06
CA LEU A 141 6.33 7.82 -2.35
C LEU A 141 4.88 7.51 -2.71
N ILE A 142 4.53 7.74 -3.97
CA ILE A 142 3.31 7.24 -4.60
C ILE A 142 3.72 6.22 -5.66
N ALA A 143 3.21 5.00 -5.57
CA ALA A 143 3.40 3.95 -6.55
C ALA A 143 2.07 3.64 -7.24
N LEU A 144 2.06 3.66 -8.57
CA LEU A 144 0.86 3.42 -9.38
C LEU A 144 0.84 1.98 -9.88
N ALA A 145 -0.21 1.24 -9.52
CA ALA A 145 -0.53 -0.10 -10.01
C ALA A 145 -1.68 0.01 -11.03
N ILE A 146 -1.36 0.45 -12.24
CA ILE A 146 -2.37 0.77 -13.27
C ILE A 146 -2.72 -0.47 -14.08
N THR A 147 -3.94 -0.99 -13.92
CA THR A 147 -4.44 -2.17 -14.65
C THR A 147 -4.89 -1.84 -16.07
N ASP A 148 -5.40 -0.62 -16.27
CA ASP A 148 -5.97 -0.18 -17.54
C ASP A 148 -5.85 1.35 -17.66
N GLY A 149 -5.75 1.84 -18.90
CA GLY A 149 -5.67 3.26 -19.22
C GLY A 149 -4.25 3.83 -19.26
N ASP A 150 -4.20 5.15 -19.43
CA ASP A 150 -2.99 5.89 -19.78
C ASP A 150 -2.15 6.28 -18.55
N ILE A 151 -0.96 5.67 -18.45
CA ILE A 151 0.03 5.94 -17.41
C ILE A 151 0.57 7.38 -17.52
N ASP A 152 0.84 7.86 -18.73
CA ASP A 152 1.41 9.19 -18.96
C ASP A 152 0.42 10.27 -18.52
N ALA A 153 -0.87 10.07 -18.76
CA ALA A 153 -1.92 10.95 -18.27
C ALA A 153 -1.94 11.03 -16.73
N ALA A 154 -1.78 9.90 -16.03
CA ALA A 154 -1.72 9.88 -14.57
C ALA A 154 -0.47 10.59 -14.04
N PHE A 155 0.68 10.38 -14.68
CA PHE A 155 1.92 11.08 -14.35
C PHE A 155 1.80 12.59 -14.54
N ASN A 156 1.28 13.03 -15.67
CA ASN A 156 1.10 14.44 -15.97
C ASN A 156 0.16 15.14 -14.98
N ALA A 157 -0.84 14.43 -14.46
CA ALA A 157 -1.75 14.96 -13.45
C ALA A 157 -1.07 15.09 -12.07
N LEU A 158 -0.25 14.10 -11.66
CA LEU A 158 0.31 14.04 -10.31
C LEU A 158 1.64 14.77 -10.16
N ALA A 159 2.49 14.76 -11.19
CA ALA A 159 3.85 15.31 -11.13
C ALA A 159 3.91 16.78 -10.64
N PRO A 160 3.00 17.70 -11.02
CA PRO A 160 3.02 19.07 -10.53
C PRO A 160 2.81 19.22 -9.01
N GLY A 161 2.17 18.24 -8.37
CA GLY A 161 1.76 18.32 -6.96
C GLY A 161 2.64 17.56 -5.97
N LEU A 162 3.73 16.90 -6.42
CA LEU A 162 4.46 15.94 -5.59
C LEU A 162 5.15 16.54 -4.36
N ASP A 163 5.56 17.82 -4.38
CA ASP A 163 6.14 18.54 -3.23
C ASP A 163 7.19 17.72 -2.44
N GLY A 164 8.10 17.06 -3.17
CA GLY A 164 9.16 16.22 -2.59
C GLY A 164 8.85 14.73 -2.50
N ALA A 165 7.61 14.31 -2.78
CA ALA A 165 7.26 12.89 -2.94
C ALA A 165 7.85 12.31 -4.23
N SER A 166 8.28 11.05 -4.17
CA SER A 166 8.59 10.27 -5.37
C SER A 166 7.32 9.73 -6.03
N LEU A 167 7.34 9.54 -7.35
CA LEU A 167 6.27 8.91 -8.12
C LEU A 167 6.83 7.81 -9.01
N ILE A 168 6.28 6.61 -8.92
CA ILE A 168 6.69 5.44 -9.74
C ILE A 168 5.48 4.69 -10.29
N VAL A 169 5.72 3.85 -11.31
CA VAL A 169 4.78 2.82 -11.78
C VAL A 169 5.29 1.47 -11.34
N LEU A 170 4.39 0.59 -10.89
CA LEU A 170 4.70 -0.81 -10.64
C LEU A 170 4.50 -1.61 -11.93
N GLU A 171 5.50 -2.39 -12.30
CA GLU A 171 5.37 -3.37 -13.38
C GLU A 171 4.86 -4.71 -12.82
N PRO A 172 3.88 -5.38 -13.46
CA PRO A 172 3.41 -6.68 -13.04
C PRO A 172 4.53 -7.71 -12.89
N GLY A 173 4.61 -8.36 -11.72
CA GLY A 173 5.60 -9.38 -11.38
C GLY A 173 6.99 -8.84 -11.03
N LEU A 174 7.26 -7.54 -11.19
CA LEU A 174 8.52 -6.93 -10.81
C LEU A 174 8.50 -6.50 -9.34
N ALA A 175 9.52 -6.90 -8.59
CA ALA A 175 9.69 -6.47 -7.22
C ALA A 175 10.42 -5.13 -7.16
N VAL A 176 9.86 -4.17 -6.42
CA VAL A 176 10.46 -2.85 -6.20
C VAL A 176 10.77 -2.68 -4.71
N GLU A 177 11.98 -2.18 -4.42
CA GLU A 177 12.42 -1.85 -3.06
C GLU A 177 12.26 -0.35 -2.81
N VAL A 178 11.70 0.00 -1.63
CA VAL A 178 11.26 1.35 -1.26
C VAL A 178 11.61 1.73 0.18
#